data_AF-A0A8S0H1E2-F1
#
_entry.id   AF-A0A8S0H1E2-F1
#
_cell.length_a   1.000
_cell.length_b   1.000
_cell.length_c   1.000
_cell.angle_alpha   90.00
_cell.angle_beta   90.00
_cell.angle_gamma   90.00
#
_symmetry.space_group_name_H-M   'P 1'
#
loop_
_entity.id
_entity.type
_entity.pdbx_description
1 polymer ?
#
loop_
_entity_poly.entity_id
_entity_poly.type
_entity_poly.pdbx_seq_one_letter_code
_entity_poly.pdbx_strand_id
1 'polypeptide(L)'
;MAVTQVFEQSISVVDDRGQEHSVPWSSMKWARPYLGHSALGRQPVRPAEVVKVGDVIRVDPEHDPLLSFSQVPRAQGALVSIAPEDGAIQALVGGFDFQQSSFNRVLQARRQPGSSFKPFIYCAALDSGYTPATLVNDAPIVLGGDYSGPVWRPQNENRTFLGPIRLREALNRSRNMVSIRLLQAMGVDKTIDYIARFGFDPRTCLTTFPWPWAPRRSRPWRWSRAGAPLPTAATRSARTS
;
A
#
# COMPACT_ATOMS: atom_id res chain seq x y z
N MET A 1 5.77 -9.98 -28.57
CA MET A 1 5.52 -10.72 -29.83
C MET A 1 4.41 -10.02 -30.59
N ALA A 2 4.38 -10.10 -31.92
CA ALA A 2 3.34 -9.47 -32.73
C ALA A 2 2.35 -10.53 -33.25
N VAL A 3 1.05 -10.22 -33.26
CA VAL A 3 0.00 -11.14 -33.75
C VAL A 3 0.02 -11.18 -35.28
N THR A 4 0.24 -12.36 -35.86
CA THR A 4 0.24 -12.57 -37.32
C THR A 4 -1.10 -13.09 -37.82
N GLN A 5 -1.76 -13.97 -37.05
CA GLN A 5 -3.05 -14.56 -37.39
C GLN A 5 -3.92 -14.78 -36.15
N VAL A 6 -5.24 -14.72 -36.33
CA VAL A 6 -6.24 -14.97 -35.29
C VAL A 6 -7.18 -16.06 -35.75
N PHE A 7 -7.20 -17.18 -35.03
CA PHE A 7 -8.08 -18.33 -35.28
C PHE A 7 -9.24 -18.37 -34.27
N GLU A 8 -10.13 -19.35 -34.42
CA GLU A 8 -11.26 -19.55 -33.50
C GLU A 8 -10.83 -19.97 -32.09
N GLN A 9 -9.73 -20.72 -31.95
CA GLN A 9 -9.27 -21.29 -30.66
C GLN A 9 -7.80 -20.98 -30.33
N SER A 10 -7.13 -20.14 -31.13
CA SER A 10 -5.73 -19.75 -30.90
C SER A 10 -5.38 -18.47 -31.66
N ILE A 11 -4.20 -17.93 -31.40
CA ILE A 11 -3.56 -16.88 -32.20
C ILE A 11 -2.14 -17.33 -32.57
N SER A 12 -1.67 -16.94 -33.76
CA SER A 12 -0.25 -17.04 -34.12
C SER A 12 0.45 -15.74 -33.81
N VAL A 13 1.62 -15.84 -33.20
CA VAL A 13 2.46 -14.69 -32.85
C VAL A 13 3.88 -14.91 -33.34
N VAL A 14 4.54 -13.83 -33.73
CA VAL A 14 5.96 -13.85 -34.12
C VAL A 14 6.81 -13.14 -33.07
N ASP A 15 7.95 -13.75 -32.73
CA ASP A 15 8.94 -13.16 -31.85
C ASP A 15 9.94 -12.25 -32.58
N ASP A 16 10.91 -11.70 -31.85
CA ASP A 16 11.94 -10.81 -32.39
C ASP A 16 12.97 -11.52 -33.28
N ARG A 17 12.97 -12.86 -33.30
CA ARG A 17 13.81 -13.71 -34.16
C ARG A 17 13.07 -14.20 -35.40
N GLY A 18 11.79 -13.83 -35.55
CA GLY A 18 10.95 -14.28 -36.67
C GLY A 18 10.38 -15.68 -36.48
N GLN A 19 10.50 -16.30 -35.30
CA GLN A 19 9.90 -17.59 -35.02
C GLN A 19 8.41 -17.42 -34.71
N GLU A 20 7.57 -18.24 -35.35
CA GLU A 20 6.14 -18.28 -35.07
C GLU A 20 5.83 -19.22 -33.92
N HIS A 21 4.93 -18.78 -33.05
CA HIS A 21 4.43 -19.51 -31.90
C HIS A 21 2.90 -19.45 -31.85
N SER A 22 2.27 -20.47 -31.31
CA SER A 22 0.81 -20.52 -31.11
C SER A 22 0.46 -20.24 -29.65
N VAL A 23 -0.47 -19.32 -29.42
CA VAL A 23 -1.02 -19.03 -28.08
C VAL A 23 -2.47 -19.53 -28.04
N PRO A 24 -2.83 -20.44 -27.13
CA PRO A 24 -4.15 -21.03 -27.08
C PRO A 24 -5.18 -20.08 -26.46
N TRP A 25 -6.43 -20.16 -26.93
CA TRP A 25 -7.56 -19.39 -26.42
C TRP A 25 -7.79 -19.59 -24.91
N SER A 26 -7.47 -20.77 -24.38
CA SER A 26 -7.56 -21.07 -22.94
C SER A 26 -6.82 -20.04 -22.08
N SER A 27 -5.68 -19.51 -22.55
CA SER A 27 -4.88 -18.51 -21.84
C SER A 27 -5.41 -17.08 -21.92
N MET A 28 -6.39 -16.82 -22.80
CA MET A 28 -6.89 -15.46 -23.09
C MET A 28 -8.26 -15.18 -22.44
N LYS A 29 -8.94 -16.19 -21.90
CA LYS A 29 -10.29 -16.09 -21.33
C LYS A 29 -10.41 -15.08 -20.18
N TRP A 30 -9.30 -14.75 -19.52
CA TRP A 30 -9.24 -13.77 -18.44
C TRP A 30 -9.28 -12.31 -18.93
N ALA A 31 -8.97 -12.06 -20.20
CA ALA A 31 -8.70 -10.73 -20.77
C ALA A 31 -9.99 -9.90 -21.01
N ARG A 32 -10.77 -9.71 -19.95
CA ARG A 32 -11.95 -8.85 -19.93
C ARG A 32 -11.54 -7.40 -20.15
N PRO A 33 -12.28 -6.62 -20.94
CA PRO A 33 -12.00 -5.20 -21.11
C PRO A 33 -12.04 -4.45 -19.77
N TYR A 34 -11.00 -3.68 -19.47
CA TYR A 34 -10.95 -2.84 -18.28
C TYR A 34 -11.84 -1.60 -18.48
N LEU A 35 -12.86 -1.42 -17.62
CA LEU A 35 -13.77 -0.26 -17.65
C LEU A 35 -13.45 0.75 -16.56
N GLY A 36 -12.83 0.32 -15.46
CA GLY A 36 -12.42 1.17 -14.34
C GLY A 36 -11.97 0.34 -13.14
N HIS A 37 -11.54 1.02 -12.07
CA HIS A 37 -10.92 0.37 -10.91
C HIS A 37 -11.84 -0.67 -10.21
N SER A 38 -13.15 -0.51 -10.33
CA SER A 38 -14.16 -1.40 -9.74
C SER A 38 -15.03 -2.10 -10.78
N ALA A 39 -14.67 -2.05 -12.07
CA ALA A 39 -15.52 -2.53 -13.15
C ALA A 39 -14.73 -3.16 -14.31
N LEU A 40 -15.17 -4.35 -14.71
CA LEU A 40 -14.68 -5.09 -15.88
C LEU A 40 -15.83 -5.37 -16.83
N GLY A 41 -15.56 -5.35 -18.14
CA GLY A 41 -16.52 -5.69 -19.18
C GLY A 41 -16.92 -7.16 -19.18
N ARG A 42 -17.71 -7.58 -20.19
CA ARG A 42 -18.10 -8.99 -20.34
C ARG A 42 -16.88 -9.88 -20.58
N GLN A 43 -17.03 -11.18 -20.28
CA GLN A 43 -16.03 -12.17 -20.65
C GLN A 43 -15.94 -12.27 -22.18
N PRO A 44 -14.73 -12.21 -22.76
CA PRO A 44 -14.57 -12.41 -24.19
C PRO A 44 -14.88 -13.88 -24.53
N VAL A 45 -15.50 -14.12 -25.68
CA VAL A 45 -15.92 -15.48 -26.09
C VAL A 45 -15.04 -16.09 -27.17
N ARG A 46 -14.22 -15.27 -27.84
CA ARG A 46 -13.31 -15.67 -28.91
C ARG A 46 -12.04 -14.80 -28.96
N PRO A 47 -10.91 -15.29 -29.50
CA PRO A 47 -9.66 -14.54 -29.57
C PRO A 47 -9.77 -13.17 -30.26
N ALA A 48 -10.58 -13.07 -31.32
CA ALA A 48 -10.79 -11.84 -32.09
C ALA A 48 -11.43 -10.68 -31.30
N GLU A 49 -12.01 -10.95 -30.12
CA GLU A 49 -12.50 -9.90 -29.22
C GLU A 49 -11.41 -9.31 -28.32
N VAL A 50 -10.26 -10.00 -28.21
CA VAL A 50 -9.16 -9.62 -27.32
C VAL A 50 -8.03 -8.96 -28.10
N VAL A 51 -7.70 -9.47 -29.29
CA VAL A 51 -6.57 -9.00 -30.11
C VAL A 51 -6.95 -8.90 -31.60
N LYS A 52 -6.15 -8.14 -32.34
CA LYS A 52 -6.20 -8.01 -33.81
C LYS A 52 -4.84 -8.36 -34.42
N VAL A 53 -4.85 -8.74 -35.69
CA VAL A 53 -3.61 -8.90 -36.47
C VAL A 53 -2.84 -7.58 -36.46
N GLY A 54 -1.54 -7.65 -36.16
CA GLY A 54 -0.67 -6.49 -35.99
C GLY A 54 -0.52 -6.00 -34.55
N ASP A 55 -1.32 -6.49 -33.59
CA ASP A 55 -1.15 -6.11 -32.19
C ASP A 55 0.18 -6.63 -31.63
N VAL A 56 0.88 -5.78 -30.86
CA VAL A 56 2.07 -6.19 -30.10
C VAL A 56 1.65 -6.56 -28.70
N ILE A 57 1.79 -7.84 -28.37
CA ILE A 57 1.33 -8.42 -27.11
C ILE A 57 2.46 -9.00 -26.28
N ARG A 58 2.16 -9.23 -25.00
CA ARG A 58 3.02 -9.95 -24.07
C ARG A 58 2.51 -11.38 -23.91
N VAL A 59 3.47 -12.28 -23.86
CA VAL A 59 3.24 -13.70 -23.63
C VAL A 59 4.28 -14.17 -22.65
N ASP A 60 3.87 -15.06 -21.76
CA ASP A 60 4.77 -15.69 -20.80
C ASP A 60 4.90 -17.18 -21.14
N PRO A 61 6.13 -17.74 -21.12
CA PRO A 61 6.33 -19.18 -21.20
C PRO A 61 5.80 -19.80 -19.91
N GLU A 62 4.60 -20.38 -19.95
CA GLU A 62 3.96 -20.96 -18.76
C GLU A 62 4.60 -22.32 -18.46
N HIS A 63 4.66 -23.19 -19.47
CA HIS A 63 5.40 -24.45 -19.50
C HIS A 63 5.79 -24.71 -20.97
N ASP A 64 7.08 -24.65 -21.31
CA ASP A 64 7.56 -24.95 -22.66
C ASP A 64 6.93 -26.27 -23.18
N PRO A 65 6.18 -26.29 -24.31
CA PRO A 65 6.11 -25.27 -25.38
C PRO A 65 4.87 -24.36 -25.37
N LEU A 66 4.04 -24.37 -24.31
CA LEU A 66 2.83 -23.55 -24.25
C LEU A 66 3.13 -22.12 -23.79
N LEU A 67 2.92 -21.16 -24.70
CA LEU A 67 2.88 -19.74 -24.39
C LEU A 67 1.50 -19.34 -23.85
N SER A 68 1.48 -18.44 -22.87
CA SER A 68 0.26 -17.91 -22.26
C SER A 68 0.12 -16.42 -22.54
N PHE A 69 -1.10 -15.95 -22.83
CA PHE A 69 -1.38 -14.52 -23.03
C PHE A 69 -1.26 -13.74 -21.71
N SER A 70 -0.45 -12.69 -21.70
CA SER A 70 -0.20 -11.90 -20.50
C SER A 70 -0.21 -10.39 -20.76
N GLN A 71 -0.20 -9.61 -19.67
CA GLN A 71 -0.16 -8.15 -19.72
C GLN A 71 0.80 -7.62 -18.67
N VAL A 72 1.64 -6.67 -19.07
CA VAL A 72 2.48 -5.93 -18.11
C VAL A 72 1.57 -5.12 -17.17
N PRO A 73 1.64 -5.32 -15.85
CA PRO A 73 0.80 -4.60 -14.91
C PRO A 73 1.07 -3.09 -14.95
N ARG A 74 -0.01 -2.31 -15.00
CA ARG A 74 0.06 -0.86 -14.76
C ARG A 74 0.32 -0.53 -13.29
N ALA A 75 -0.18 -1.38 -12.40
CA ALA A 75 0.10 -1.30 -10.96
C ALA A 75 1.57 -1.59 -10.69
N GLN A 76 2.10 -1.05 -9.60
CA GLN A 76 3.49 -1.23 -9.19
C GLN A 76 3.54 -1.75 -7.76
N GLY A 77 4.48 -2.65 -7.50
CA GLY A 77 4.81 -3.16 -6.18
C GLY A 77 6.19 -2.70 -5.73
N ALA A 78 6.45 -2.88 -4.44
CA ALA A 78 7.78 -2.75 -3.86
C ALA A 78 7.89 -3.75 -2.70
N LEU A 79 9.06 -4.36 -2.52
CA LEU A 79 9.32 -5.30 -1.44
C LEU A 79 10.70 -5.03 -0.86
N VAL A 80 10.82 -5.09 0.46
CA VAL A 80 12.09 -5.15 1.15
C VAL A 80 12.01 -6.21 2.25
N SER A 81 13.09 -6.95 2.44
CA SER A 81 13.31 -7.83 3.58
C SER A 81 14.59 -7.41 4.28
N ILE A 82 14.53 -7.31 5.61
CA ILE A 82 15.61 -6.78 6.45
C ILE A 82 15.81 -7.72 7.64
N ALA A 83 17.06 -8.03 7.96
CA ALA A 83 17.42 -8.74 9.19
C ALA A 83 17.20 -7.83 10.41
N PRO A 84 16.37 -8.21 11.39
CA PRO A 84 16.06 -7.35 12.53
C PRO A 84 17.23 -7.15 13.51
N GLU A 85 18.25 -8.00 13.46
CA GLU A 85 19.40 -7.99 14.37
C GLU A 85 20.34 -6.82 14.09
N ASP A 86 20.67 -6.60 12.81
CA ASP A 86 21.70 -5.67 12.36
C ASP A 86 21.23 -4.70 11.25
N GLY A 87 20.01 -4.88 10.74
CA GLY A 87 19.44 -4.05 9.68
C GLY A 87 19.94 -4.41 8.27
N ALA A 88 20.59 -5.55 8.07
CA ALA A 88 21.06 -5.98 6.76
C ALA A 88 19.90 -6.23 5.77
N ILE A 89 20.01 -5.69 4.56
CA ILE A 89 19.01 -5.90 3.50
C ILE A 89 19.21 -7.29 2.90
N GLN A 90 18.21 -8.17 3.08
CA GLN A 90 18.22 -9.54 2.57
C GLN A 90 17.63 -9.62 1.16
N ALA A 91 16.63 -8.80 0.87
CA ALA A 91 16.02 -8.70 -0.45
C ALA A 91 15.47 -7.30 -0.68
N LEU A 92 15.57 -6.81 -1.92
CA LEU A 92 15.03 -5.51 -2.32
C LEU A 92 14.49 -5.57 -3.75
N VAL A 93 13.20 -5.24 -3.91
CA VAL A 93 12.51 -5.12 -5.20
C VAL A 93 11.87 -3.74 -5.28
N GLY A 94 12.39 -2.87 -6.17
CA GLY A 94 11.97 -1.47 -6.28
C GLY A 94 10.78 -1.19 -7.22
N GLY A 95 10.31 -2.19 -7.97
CA GLY A 95 9.27 -2.06 -8.99
C GLY A 95 9.01 -3.39 -9.69
N PHE A 96 8.05 -3.41 -10.63
CA PHE A 96 7.72 -4.61 -11.40
C PHE A 96 8.89 -5.10 -12.26
N ASP A 97 9.57 -4.18 -12.94
CA ASP A 97 10.67 -4.49 -13.85
C ASP A 97 11.65 -3.31 -13.87
N PHE A 98 12.93 -3.59 -13.58
CA PHE A 98 13.99 -2.59 -13.55
C PHE A 98 14.29 -2.02 -14.93
N GLN A 99 14.16 -2.82 -15.99
CA GLN A 99 14.39 -2.37 -17.37
C GLN A 99 13.34 -1.37 -17.84
N GLN A 100 12.11 -1.46 -17.28
CA GLN A 100 11.06 -0.47 -17.52
C GLN A 100 11.26 0.79 -16.69
N SER A 101 11.78 0.66 -15.46
CA SER A 101 11.98 1.80 -14.57
C SER A 101 13.05 1.51 -13.52
N SER A 102 14.11 2.32 -13.55
CA SER A 102 15.16 2.32 -12.52
C SER A 102 14.74 3.00 -11.21
N PHE A 103 13.51 3.53 -11.13
CA PHE A 103 13.00 4.19 -9.93
C PHE A 103 12.73 3.17 -8.81
N ASN A 104 13.47 3.28 -7.72
CA ASN A 104 13.39 2.37 -6.58
C ASN A 104 12.34 2.84 -5.57
N ARG A 105 11.15 2.21 -5.59
CA ARG A 105 10.04 2.58 -4.72
C ARG A 105 10.28 2.28 -3.24
N VAL A 106 11.17 1.35 -2.89
CA VAL A 106 11.53 1.08 -1.48
C VAL A 106 12.23 2.29 -0.88
N LEU A 107 13.15 2.91 -1.63
CA LEU A 107 14.01 3.99 -1.13
C LEU A 107 13.45 5.38 -1.42
N GLN A 108 12.78 5.56 -2.56
CA GLN A 108 12.46 6.88 -3.11
C GLN A 108 10.97 7.21 -3.08
N ALA A 109 10.07 6.21 -3.03
CA ALA A 109 8.64 6.49 -3.07
C ALA A 109 8.10 6.90 -1.70
N ARG A 110 7.57 8.12 -1.65
CA ARG A 110 6.83 8.61 -0.48
C ARG A 110 5.36 8.23 -0.60
N ARG A 111 4.90 7.27 0.22
CA ARG A 111 3.49 6.84 0.33
C ARG A 111 2.97 6.95 1.76
N GLN A 112 1.67 7.14 1.89
CA GLN A 112 1.00 7.07 3.19
C GLN A 112 0.93 5.60 3.65
N PRO A 113 1.45 5.26 4.84
CA PRO A 113 1.42 3.88 5.37
C PRO A 113 0.01 3.42 5.79
N GLY A 114 -0.90 4.37 6.06
CA GLY A 114 -2.26 4.06 6.52
C GLY A 114 -2.25 3.27 7.84
N SER A 115 -3.11 2.27 7.95
CA SER A 115 -3.28 1.45 9.16
C SER A 115 -2.03 0.69 9.60
N SER A 116 -1.07 0.44 8.70
CA SER A 116 0.22 -0.19 9.04
C SER A 116 1.07 0.66 10.00
N PHE A 117 0.72 1.94 10.18
CA PHE A 117 1.39 2.85 11.11
C PHE A 117 0.87 2.76 12.56
N LYS A 118 -0.33 2.20 12.78
CA LYS A 118 -0.94 2.10 14.12
C LYS A 118 -0.06 1.41 15.16
N PRO A 119 0.71 0.33 14.85
CA PRO A 119 1.60 -0.28 15.83
C PRO A 119 2.49 0.71 16.56
N PHE A 120 3.06 1.72 15.88
CA PHE A 120 3.93 2.71 16.53
C PHE A 120 3.18 3.61 17.54
N ILE A 121 1.94 3.99 17.23
CA ILE A 121 1.07 4.72 18.16
C ILE A 121 0.75 3.85 19.39
N TYR A 122 0.52 2.55 19.16
CA TYR A 122 0.17 1.63 20.23
C TYR A 122 1.39 1.30 21.10
N CYS A 123 2.59 1.20 20.54
CA CYS A 123 3.84 1.12 21.31
C CYS A 123 4.00 2.34 22.22
N ALA A 124 3.77 3.56 21.71
CA ALA A 124 3.81 4.77 22.53
C ALA A 124 2.79 4.72 23.68
N ALA A 125 1.60 4.17 23.43
CA ALA A 125 0.59 3.99 24.48
C ALA A 125 1.04 2.98 25.53
N LEU A 126 1.57 1.82 25.13
CA LEU A 126 2.08 0.83 26.07
C LEU A 126 3.18 1.41 26.97
N ASP A 127 4.12 2.15 26.39
CA ASP A 127 5.18 2.82 27.16
C ASP A 127 4.67 3.98 28.03
N SER A 128 3.48 4.50 27.74
CA SER A 128 2.79 5.52 28.54
C SER A 128 1.90 4.91 29.64
N GLY A 129 2.02 3.60 29.91
CA GLY A 129 1.31 2.90 30.99
C GLY A 129 -0.01 2.25 30.57
N TYR A 130 -0.36 2.27 29.28
CA TYR A 130 -1.49 1.47 28.79
C TYR A 130 -1.11 0.00 28.74
N THR A 131 -2.11 -0.88 28.81
CA THR A 131 -1.90 -2.32 28.69
C THR A 131 -2.71 -2.86 27.52
N PRO A 132 -2.38 -4.06 26.99
CA PRO A 132 -3.22 -4.73 25.99
C PRO A 132 -4.67 -4.94 26.43
N ALA A 133 -4.93 -4.92 27.75
CA ALA A 133 -6.26 -5.06 28.36
C ALA A 133 -6.98 -3.73 28.61
N THR A 134 -6.30 -2.58 28.49
CA THR A 134 -6.91 -1.26 28.71
C THR A 134 -8.10 -1.08 27.78
N LEU A 135 -9.24 -0.68 28.35
CA LEU A 135 -10.45 -0.40 27.60
C LEU A 135 -10.38 1.02 27.02
N VAL A 136 -10.61 1.11 25.71
CA VAL A 136 -10.72 2.38 24.99
C VAL A 136 -12.02 2.37 24.19
N ASN A 137 -12.74 3.47 24.24
CA ASN A 137 -14.03 3.56 23.56
C ASN A 137 -13.84 3.69 22.04
N ASP A 138 -14.49 2.82 21.28
CA ASP A 138 -14.65 2.90 19.83
C ASP A 138 -16.05 3.46 19.51
N ALA A 139 -16.23 4.74 19.80
CA ALA A 139 -17.45 5.50 19.52
C ALA A 139 -17.14 6.69 18.59
N PRO A 140 -18.16 7.30 17.95
CA PRO A 140 -17.98 8.50 17.13
C PRO A 140 -17.19 9.59 17.85
N ILE A 141 -16.38 10.32 17.10
CA ILE A 141 -15.63 11.49 17.56
C ILE A 141 -16.00 12.65 16.65
N VAL A 142 -16.26 13.81 17.23
CA VAL A 142 -16.43 15.07 16.50
C VAL A 142 -15.40 16.04 17.07
N LEU A 143 -14.54 16.58 16.22
CA LEU A 143 -13.52 17.54 16.62
C LEU A 143 -13.66 18.85 15.84
N GLY A 144 -13.39 19.97 16.53
CA GLY A 144 -13.61 21.33 16.03
C GLY A 144 -15.08 21.77 16.15
N GLY A 145 -15.37 23.00 15.71
CA GLY A 145 -16.73 23.56 15.69
C GLY A 145 -16.89 24.95 16.30
N ASP A 146 -15.81 25.55 16.80
CA ASP A 146 -15.83 26.77 17.60
C ASP A 146 -14.58 27.63 17.37
N TYR A 147 -14.62 28.52 16.37
CA TYR A 147 -13.52 29.43 15.93
C TYR A 147 -12.20 28.74 15.52
N SER A 148 -12.20 27.42 15.51
CA SER A 148 -11.04 26.56 15.60
C SER A 148 -10.75 25.85 14.24
N GLY A 149 -11.75 25.74 13.37
CA GLY A 149 -11.61 25.23 12.01
C GLY A 149 -12.83 24.40 11.58
N PRO A 150 -12.80 23.79 10.36
CA PRO A 150 -13.88 22.93 9.90
C PRO A 150 -14.05 21.71 10.82
N VAL A 151 -15.31 21.33 11.05
CA VAL A 151 -15.67 20.16 11.85
C VAL A 151 -15.15 18.89 11.17
N TRP A 152 -14.36 18.10 11.89
CA TRP A 152 -13.84 16.83 11.41
C TRP A 152 -14.53 15.66 12.12
N ARG A 153 -15.06 14.74 11.31
CA ARG A 153 -15.80 13.55 11.75
C ARG A 153 -15.17 12.29 11.15
N PRO A 154 -14.13 11.74 11.78
CA PRO A 154 -13.48 10.54 11.28
C PRO A 154 -14.41 9.34 11.34
N GLN A 155 -14.17 8.35 10.49
CA GLN A 155 -14.93 7.11 10.44
C GLN A 155 -14.00 5.89 10.46
N ASN A 156 -14.52 4.77 10.96
CA ASN A 156 -13.92 3.46 10.75
C ASN A 156 -14.19 2.99 9.32
N GLU A 157 -13.32 2.15 8.76
CA GLU A 157 -13.45 1.64 7.38
C GLU A 157 -14.80 0.95 7.14
N ASN A 158 -15.23 0.13 8.09
CA ASN A 158 -16.52 -0.56 8.06
C ASN A 158 -17.71 0.27 8.58
N ARG A 159 -17.49 1.54 8.97
CA ARG A 159 -18.51 2.46 9.52
C ARG A 159 -19.30 1.95 10.74
N THR A 160 -18.83 0.90 11.41
CA THR A 160 -19.43 0.42 12.65
C THR A 160 -18.71 0.99 13.87
N PHE A 161 -19.29 0.79 15.06
CA PHE A 161 -18.74 1.16 16.36
C PHE A 161 -18.93 0.00 17.32
N LEU A 162 -17.89 -0.31 18.10
CA LEU A 162 -17.91 -1.46 19.03
C LEU A 162 -18.06 -1.02 20.50
N GLY A 163 -18.06 0.29 20.77
CA GLY A 163 -18.08 0.80 22.13
C GLY A 163 -16.75 0.52 22.86
N PRO A 164 -16.75 0.32 24.19
CA PRO A 164 -15.54 0.02 24.95
C PRO A 164 -14.92 -1.32 24.54
N ILE A 165 -13.73 -1.28 23.95
CA ILE A 165 -12.99 -2.47 23.53
C ILE A 165 -11.57 -2.46 24.10
N ARG A 166 -10.95 -3.64 24.21
CA ARG A 166 -9.56 -3.76 24.68
C ARG A 166 -8.59 -3.23 23.63
N LEU A 167 -7.48 -2.64 24.08
CA LEU A 167 -6.44 -2.08 23.21
C LEU A 167 -5.92 -3.10 22.18
N ARG A 168 -5.67 -4.35 22.58
CA ARG A 168 -5.25 -5.42 21.66
C ARG A 168 -6.28 -5.70 20.54
N GLU A 169 -7.56 -5.62 20.87
CA GLU A 169 -8.64 -5.84 19.91
C GLU A 169 -8.78 -4.63 18.98
N ALA A 170 -8.58 -3.42 19.51
CA ALA A 170 -8.58 -2.21 18.71
C ALA A 170 -7.47 -2.21 17.64
N LEU A 171 -6.27 -2.69 17.99
CA LEU A 171 -5.17 -2.83 17.02
C LEU A 171 -5.49 -3.89 15.98
N ASN A 172 -5.94 -5.08 16.42
CA ASN A 172 -6.28 -6.19 15.53
C ASN A 172 -7.37 -5.81 14.51
N ARG A 173 -8.43 -5.14 14.97
CA ARG A 173 -9.52 -4.66 14.11
C ARG A 173 -9.23 -3.29 13.46
N SER A 174 -8.02 -2.79 13.63
CA SER A 174 -7.55 -1.51 13.07
C SER A 174 -8.50 -0.34 13.32
N ARG A 175 -9.00 -0.16 14.55
CA ARG A 175 -10.00 0.87 14.87
C ARG A 175 -9.39 2.27 14.83
N ASN A 176 -9.93 3.13 13.96
CA ASN A 176 -9.46 4.51 13.79
C ASN A 176 -9.79 5.33 15.03
N MET A 177 -11.00 5.18 15.59
CA MET A 177 -11.45 5.97 16.73
C MET A 177 -10.57 5.76 17.97
N VAL A 178 -10.18 4.51 18.23
CA VAL A 178 -9.27 4.18 19.36
C VAL A 178 -7.90 4.80 19.13
N SER A 179 -7.35 4.67 17.93
CA SER A 179 -6.03 5.26 17.59
C SER A 179 -6.02 6.78 17.80
N ILE A 180 -7.11 7.45 17.42
CA ILE A 180 -7.29 8.90 17.63
C ILE A 180 -7.38 9.24 19.12
N ARG A 181 -8.16 8.49 19.91
CA ARG A 181 -8.26 8.72 21.36
C ARG A 181 -6.95 8.54 22.09
N LEU A 182 -6.14 7.55 21.69
CA LEU A 182 -4.79 7.35 22.23
C LEU A 182 -3.91 8.57 21.93
N LEU A 183 -3.91 9.05 20.68
CA LEU A 183 -3.16 10.25 20.30
C LEU A 183 -3.60 11.49 21.10
N GLN A 184 -4.90 11.66 21.32
CA GLN A 184 -5.42 12.75 22.15
C GLN A 184 -4.98 12.63 23.62
N ALA A 185 -5.03 11.43 24.18
CA ALA A 185 -4.69 11.19 25.58
C ALA A 185 -3.19 11.35 25.87
N MET A 186 -2.34 10.85 24.97
CA MET A 186 -0.88 10.95 25.10
C MET A 186 -0.33 12.33 24.69
N GLY A 187 -1.05 13.03 23.82
CA GLY A 187 -0.57 14.24 23.17
C GLY A 187 0.20 13.94 21.88
N VAL A 188 -0.07 14.74 20.85
CA VAL A 188 0.47 14.55 19.49
C VAL A 188 2.00 14.71 19.48
N ASP A 189 2.54 15.78 20.07
CA ASP A 189 3.97 16.07 20.04
C ASP A 189 4.79 14.98 20.75
N LYS A 190 4.34 14.56 21.94
CA LYS A 190 4.98 13.44 22.68
C LYS A 190 4.96 12.14 21.87
N THR A 191 3.87 11.90 21.14
CA THR A 191 3.77 10.70 20.29
C THR A 191 4.70 10.82 19.08
N ILE A 192 4.83 11.99 18.46
CA ILE A 192 5.78 12.24 17.37
C ILE A 192 7.21 11.96 17.84
N ASP A 193 7.60 12.51 18.99
CA ASP A 193 8.94 12.35 19.55
C ASP A 193 9.24 10.88 19.88
N TYR A 194 8.24 10.14 20.38
CA TYR A 194 8.36 8.70 20.60
C TYR A 194 8.57 7.95 19.28
N ILE A 195 7.73 8.21 18.28
CA ILE A 195 7.77 7.52 16.98
C ILE A 195 9.08 7.84 16.22
N ALA A 196 9.67 9.01 16.41
CA ALA A 196 10.95 9.39 15.82
C ALA A 196 12.08 8.39 16.15
N ARG A 197 12.00 7.70 17.30
CA ARG A 197 12.95 6.66 17.72
C ARG A 197 12.98 5.46 16.78
N PHE A 198 11.90 5.23 16.03
CA PHE A 198 11.81 4.18 15.02
C PHE A 198 12.35 4.63 13.65
N GLY A 199 12.95 5.81 13.53
CA GLY A 199 13.54 6.29 12.26
C GLY A 199 12.59 7.10 11.37
N PHE A 200 11.40 7.45 11.84
CA PHE A 200 10.49 8.35 11.13
C PHE A 200 10.91 9.81 11.24
N ASP A 201 10.77 10.59 10.16
CA ASP A 201 10.97 12.04 10.20
C ASP A 201 9.81 12.71 10.97
N PRO A 202 10.08 13.38 12.12
CA PRO A 202 9.08 14.05 12.95
C PRO A 202 8.21 15.06 12.18
N ARG A 203 8.76 15.66 11.12
CA ARG A 203 8.07 16.69 10.34
C ARG A 203 7.01 16.12 9.40
N THR A 204 7.08 14.82 9.11
CA THR A 204 6.22 14.19 8.09
C THR A 204 5.40 13.02 8.62
N CYS A 205 5.76 12.41 9.76
CA CYS A 205 5.17 11.13 10.19
C CYS A 205 3.65 11.18 10.46
N LEU A 206 3.13 12.22 11.12
CA LEU A 206 1.70 12.33 11.45
C LEU A 206 0.86 13.11 10.44
N THR A 207 1.44 13.55 9.33
CA THR A 207 0.65 14.08 8.19
C THR A 207 -0.22 13.00 7.51
N THR A 208 -0.09 11.75 7.95
CA THR A 208 -0.81 10.56 7.47
C THR A 208 -2.23 10.43 8.04
N PHE A 209 -2.50 10.97 9.24
CA PHE A 209 -3.88 11.07 9.74
C PHE A 209 -4.48 12.38 9.27
N PRO A 210 -5.71 12.40 8.72
CA PRO A 210 -6.36 13.64 8.31
C PRO A 210 -6.82 14.40 9.56
N TRP A 211 -5.89 14.89 10.37
CA TRP A 211 -6.17 15.61 11.60
C TRP A 211 -6.30 17.11 11.32
N PRO A 212 -7.39 17.78 11.76
CA PRO A 212 -7.57 19.20 11.51
C PRO A 212 -6.54 20.11 12.20
N TRP A 213 -5.79 19.58 13.19
CA TRP A 213 -4.85 20.34 14.02
C TRP A 213 -3.41 19.82 13.96
N ALA A 214 -2.97 19.26 12.82
CA ALA A 214 -1.56 18.93 12.65
C ALA A 214 -0.73 20.18 13.03
N PRO A 215 0.36 20.04 13.82
CA PRO A 215 1.05 21.17 14.41
C PRO A 215 1.31 22.28 13.37
N ARG A 216 1.14 23.55 13.78
CA ARG A 216 1.18 24.77 12.92
C ARG A 216 2.39 24.88 11.97
N ARG A 217 3.41 24.03 12.10
CA ARG A 217 4.57 23.93 11.20
C ARG A 217 4.26 23.32 9.83
N SER A 218 3.08 22.74 9.61
CA SER A 218 2.70 22.15 8.33
C SER A 218 1.49 22.86 7.68
N ARG A 219 1.72 24.01 7.05
CA ARG A 219 0.95 24.54 5.91
C ARG A 219 1.95 25.21 4.94
N PRO A 220 1.85 25.01 3.61
CA PRO A 220 0.62 25.08 2.83
C PRO A 220 0.21 23.75 2.18
N TRP A 221 -1.10 23.67 1.98
CA TRP A 221 -1.83 22.61 1.33
C TRP A 221 -1.26 22.25 -0.05
N ARG A 222 -0.72 21.05 -0.15
CA ARG A 222 -0.68 20.27 -1.38
C ARG A 222 -0.94 18.83 -0.97
N TRP A 223 -1.98 18.21 -1.52
CA TRP A 223 -2.14 16.76 -1.49
C TRP A 223 -0.98 16.15 -2.30
N SER A 224 0.21 16.09 -1.70
CA SER A 224 1.37 15.51 -2.33
C SER A 224 2.31 14.93 -1.30
N ARG A 225 2.40 13.59 -1.30
CA ARG A 225 3.61 12.82 -1.00
C ARG A 225 4.24 13.10 0.35
N ALA A 226 3.47 13.00 1.42
CA ALA A 226 4.06 12.65 2.70
C ALA A 226 4.06 11.13 2.82
N GLY A 227 5.26 10.58 2.73
CA GLY A 227 5.55 9.20 3.03
C GLY A 227 6.95 9.17 3.59
N ALA A 228 7.11 8.49 4.70
CA ALA A 228 8.42 8.22 5.25
C ALA A 228 9.04 7.08 4.42
N PRO A 229 10.36 7.12 4.14
CA PRO A 229 11.06 5.90 3.77
C PRO A 229 10.83 4.84 4.86
N LEU A 230 10.90 3.56 4.49
CA LEU A 230 10.85 2.48 5.46
C LEU A 230 11.91 2.74 6.55
N PRO A 231 11.56 2.56 7.83
CA PRO A 231 12.52 2.70 8.90
C PRO A 231 13.68 1.74 8.66
N THR A 232 14.89 2.27 8.60
CA THR A 232 16.09 1.45 8.72
C THR A 232 16.09 0.89 10.14
N ALA A 233 16.13 -0.44 10.26
CA ALA A 233 16.24 -1.11 11.55
C ALA A 233 17.60 -0.76 12.16
N ALA A 234 17.68 0.39 12.83
CA ALA A 234 18.80 0.75 13.68
C ALA A 234 18.40 0.35 15.11
N THR A 235 18.63 -0.91 15.44
CA THR A 235 18.77 -1.35 16.84
C THR A 235 19.97 -0.61 17.43
N ARG A 236 19.74 0.56 18.03
CA ARG A 236 20.71 1.15 18.95
C ARG A 236 20.75 0.24 20.18
N SER A 237 21.71 -0.68 20.17
CA SER A 237 22.13 -1.42 21.35
C SER A 237 22.43 -0.41 22.46
N ALA A 238 21.56 -0.34 23.46
CA ALA A 238 21.86 0.29 24.72
C ALA A 238 22.87 -0.61 25.44
N ARG A 239 24.17 -0.43 25.16
CA ARG A 239 25.20 -0.88 26.10
C ARG A 239 25.19 0.09 27.28
N THR A 240 24.63 -0.40 28.37
CA THR A 240 24.86 0.13 29.72
C THR A 240 26.36 0.06 30.02
N SER A 241 26.95 1.21 30.33
CA SER A 241 28.18 1.34 31.10
C SER A 241 27.81 1.81 32.50
#